data_AF-A0A7G3ZVE0-F1
#
_entry.id   AF-A0A7G3ZVE0-F1
#
_cell.length_a   1.000
_cell.length_b   1.000
_cell.length_c   1.000
_cell.angle_alpha   90.00
_cell.angle_beta   90.00
_cell.angle_gamma   90.00
#
_symmetry.space_group_name_H-M   'P 1'
#
loop_
_entity.id
_entity.type
_entity.pdbx_description
1 polymer ?
#
loop_
_entity_poly.entity_id
_entity_poly.type
_entity_poly.pdbx_seq_one_letter_code
_entity_poly.pdbx_strand_id
1 'polypeptide(L)'
;MIMPHSLAKKMGSVIWLHNYAPSLIKRMNFMRRLQQLPLYFFLFFIVPIQSLWALESSKTAEKAHLTISTGKNGVICSKSLQNCVIQVSQNLPQCLSTPGAVTITNNSRVPANNIQASSTNGFFSLYVLQNNGCPASLLPGRSCTISFFTNTSIAFFIPNVMVKGSNTNATFFDMQAVACPTQPQAILSVSSNIVNLIAGGSPQSIAVTNIGTLPASNVQASIASSPPLGVGVVSFCPALLMPNNSCQITYQPGVTPGNTTSTVFGTNAVNSIPIAVNVSMSPTTMLSVPTNAIIPAGDPGGVNIFVANLTSTPAFNVRVLLPASWIAAGVTSTTCAVIPANGSCMINIVSPGFFTVFVAQGGIVVTGDNVVLPPSIALAFSMDGYLVYSVVFPSPDIPLVFVVKDSDESSSFVWSGFPLAISGITETSTSPPDNCNGATDGACNSARIFETYEGMIPNAATLCHQIGMDNSGEIPFGTWYLPAICELGIFNSGAGGTSANCPANTPNIVTNLYSLGFLPELSLNGRYWSSTESSADSLNNAWFQEFFANGVSTQGTINKINTYGVRCVRVFATS
;
A
#
# COMPACT_ATOMS: atom_id res chain seq x y z
N MET A 1 46.90 -5.98 1.85
CA MET A 1 48.07 -5.08 1.84
C MET A 1 47.73 -3.95 0.88
N ILE A 2 47.70 -2.72 1.41
CA ILE A 2 47.44 -1.43 0.75
C ILE A 2 45.98 -1.14 0.35
N MET A 3 45.45 -0.10 1.01
CA MET A 3 44.18 0.60 0.82
C MET A 3 44.49 1.96 0.10
N PRO A 4 43.54 2.89 -0.15
CA PRO A 4 43.16 3.39 -1.48
C PRO A 4 43.45 4.89 -1.74
N HIS A 5 43.12 5.38 -2.95
CA HIS A 5 42.94 6.81 -3.29
C HIS A 5 41.62 6.95 -4.08
N SER A 6 40.57 7.62 -3.60
CA SER A 6 40.33 9.07 -3.42
C SER A 6 40.25 9.87 -4.73
N LEU A 7 39.05 10.32 -5.09
CA LEU A 7 38.84 11.64 -5.70
C LEU A 7 37.42 12.16 -5.43
N ALA A 8 37.38 13.26 -4.68
CA ALA A 8 36.22 14.06 -4.31
C ALA A 8 35.99 15.21 -5.30
N LYS A 9 34.75 15.73 -5.37
CA LYS A 9 34.50 17.11 -5.83
C LYS A 9 33.44 17.83 -4.96
N LYS A 10 33.93 18.92 -4.36
CA LYS A 10 33.35 20.07 -3.62
C LYS A 10 31.97 20.56 -4.12
N MET A 11 31.00 20.84 -3.24
CA MET A 11 30.78 22.00 -2.32
C MET A 11 30.20 23.26 -2.98
N GLY A 12 29.05 23.70 -2.44
CA GLY A 12 28.51 25.06 -2.47
C GLY A 12 27.43 25.20 -1.38
N SER A 13 27.66 26.08 -0.41
CA SER A 13 26.94 26.23 0.86
C SER A 13 26.66 27.73 1.10
N VAL A 14 25.44 28.11 1.52
CA VAL A 14 25.06 29.35 2.25
C VAL A 14 23.68 29.06 2.90
N ILE A 15 23.52 28.78 4.20
CA ILE A 15 23.41 29.63 5.41
C ILE A 15 22.25 30.65 5.39
N TRP A 16 21.23 30.48 6.25
CA TRP A 16 20.80 31.47 7.26
C TRP A 16 20.00 30.78 8.39
N LEU A 17 20.35 31.16 9.62
CA LEU A 17 19.89 30.67 10.93
C LEU A 17 18.60 31.37 11.40
N HIS A 18 17.86 30.74 12.32
CA HIS A 18 17.44 31.25 13.66
C HIS A 18 16.75 30.09 14.41
N ASN A 19 17.36 29.46 15.43
CA ASN A 19 17.38 29.80 16.86
C ASN A 19 15.98 29.90 17.53
N TYR A 20 15.63 28.92 18.38
CA TYR A 20 15.50 29.10 19.84
C TYR A 20 15.51 27.74 20.56
N ALA A 21 16.30 27.66 21.62
CA ALA A 21 16.66 26.47 22.38
C ALA A 21 15.73 26.20 23.60
N PRO A 22 15.79 25.00 24.20
CA PRO A 22 14.95 24.55 25.32
C PRO A 22 15.68 24.59 26.68
N SER A 23 14.92 24.54 27.79
CA SER A 23 15.45 24.36 29.15
C SER A 23 14.31 23.84 30.05
N LEU A 24 14.47 22.99 31.06
CA LEU A 24 15.60 22.19 31.55
C LEU A 24 15.00 21.20 32.57
N ILE A 25 15.39 19.93 32.50
CA ILE A 25 15.12 18.87 33.47
C ILE A 25 16.05 19.04 34.68
N LYS A 26 15.55 18.89 35.93
CA LYS A 26 16.44 18.48 37.03
C LYS A 26 15.76 17.58 38.07
N ARG A 27 16.49 16.50 38.38
CA ARG A 27 16.17 15.33 39.19
C ARG A 27 16.26 15.57 40.71
N MET A 28 15.44 14.80 41.43
CA MET A 28 15.60 14.01 42.67
C MET A 28 16.78 14.20 43.66
N ASN A 29 16.37 14.14 44.94
CA ASN A 29 16.94 13.48 46.15
C ASN A 29 18.18 14.06 46.87
N PHE A 30 18.03 14.42 48.16
CA PHE A 30 18.82 13.84 49.28
C PHE A 30 18.28 14.14 50.72
N MET A 31 18.30 13.08 51.53
CA MET A 31 18.18 12.80 52.99
C MET A 31 18.23 13.86 54.14
N ARG A 32 17.45 13.50 55.19
CA ARG A 32 17.73 13.32 56.66
C ARG A 32 17.69 14.46 57.73
N ARG A 33 16.92 14.11 58.80
CA ARG A 33 17.21 14.13 60.28
C ARG A 33 16.73 15.29 61.19
N LEU A 34 15.77 14.91 62.06
CA LEU A 34 15.73 14.92 63.56
C LEU A 34 15.87 16.20 64.43
N GLN A 35 15.09 16.18 65.54
CA GLN A 35 15.20 16.90 66.84
C GLN A 35 14.74 18.38 66.87
N GLN A 36 14.09 18.96 67.90
CA GLN A 36 13.76 18.61 69.30
C GLN A 36 12.74 19.65 69.87
N LEU A 37 11.96 19.27 70.88
CA LEU A 37 11.22 20.16 71.84
C LEU A 37 12.22 20.92 72.76
N PRO A 38 11.90 22.09 73.39
CA PRO A 38 11.12 22.22 74.66
C PRO A 38 10.27 23.54 74.77
N LEU A 39 9.20 23.72 75.58
CA LEU A 39 8.98 23.80 77.05
C LEU A 39 9.22 25.21 77.69
N TYR A 40 8.12 25.85 78.17
CA TYR A 40 7.92 26.73 79.36
C TYR A 40 8.05 28.29 79.41
N PHE A 41 6.95 28.90 79.88
CA PHE A 41 6.75 29.90 80.99
C PHE A 41 6.97 31.44 80.86
N PHE A 42 5.83 32.16 81.05
CA PHE A 42 5.51 33.22 82.04
C PHE A 42 5.96 34.72 81.96
N LEU A 43 4.99 35.57 82.38
CA LEU A 43 5.03 36.73 83.32
C LEU A 43 4.86 38.21 82.81
N PHE A 44 3.67 38.78 83.16
CA PHE A 44 3.29 40.11 83.70
C PHE A 44 3.63 41.48 83.05
N PHE A 45 2.61 42.37 83.00
CA PHE A 45 2.54 43.75 83.56
C PHE A 45 1.07 44.27 83.42
N ILE A 46 0.24 44.36 84.48
CA ILE A 46 -0.07 45.51 85.38
C ILE A 46 -0.63 46.79 84.68
N VAL A 47 -1.97 46.92 84.56
CA VAL A 47 -2.95 47.86 85.21
C VAL A 47 -2.51 49.34 85.47
N PRO A 48 -3.31 50.42 85.19
CA PRO A 48 -4.56 50.80 85.92
C PRO A 48 -5.76 51.36 85.11
N ILE A 49 -6.99 50.86 85.34
CA ILE A 49 -8.12 51.40 86.14
C ILE A 49 -8.28 52.94 86.16
N GLN A 50 -9.32 53.48 85.53
CA GLN A 50 -10.58 53.97 86.16
C GLN A 50 -11.40 54.76 85.12
N SER A 51 -12.63 54.34 84.80
CA SER A 51 -13.80 55.22 84.66
C SER A 51 -15.10 54.45 84.34
N LEU A 52 -16.03 54.56 85.29
CA LEU A 52 -17.48 54.71 85.16
C LEU A 52 -18.32 53.62 84.48
N TRP A 53 -18.84 52.72 85.34
CA TRP A 53 -20.25 52.43 85.55
C TRP A 53 -21.28 53.04 84.57
N ALA A 54 -21.84 52.21 83.69
CA ALA A 54 -23.22 52.34 83.22
C ALA A 54 -23.81 50.92 83.09
N LEU A 55 -24.69 50.58 84.02
CA LEU A 55 -25.42 49.32 84.08
C LEU A 55 -26.61 49.42 83.09
N GLU A 56 -26.42 49.06 81.81
CA GLU A 56 -27.55 48.91 80.89
C GLU A 56 -28.25 47.57 81.14
N SER A 57 -29.44 47.68 81.73
CA SER A 57 -30.47 46.65 81.80
C SER A 57 -30.57 45.88 80.49
N SER A 58 -30.39 44.56 80.55
CA SER A 58 -30.55 43.66 79.40
C SER A 58 -31.98 43.74 78.85
N LYS A 59 -32.22 44.63 77.89
CA LYS A 59 -33.36 44.53 76.99
C LYS A 59 -33.25 43.17 76.33
N THR A 60 -34.13 42.24 76.68
CA THR A 60 -34.37 41.03 75.92
C THR A 60 -34.58 41.45 74.47
N ALA A 61 -33.58 41.22 73.63
CA ALA A 61 -33.65 41.56 72.22
C ALA A 61 -34.86 40.84 71.63
N GLU A 62 -35.87 41.60 71.23
CA GLU A 62 -37.10 41.09 70.65
C GLU A 62 -36.71 40.24 69.43
N LYS A 63 -37.00 38.94 69.48
CA LYS A 63 -36.69 38.01 68.39
C LYS A 63 -37.76 38.13 67.31
N ALA A 64 -37.32 38.17 66.05
CA ALA A 64 -38.24 38.14 64.93
C ALA A 64 -38.93 36.76 64.83
N HIS A 65 -40.22 36.76 64.48
CA HIS A 65 -41.05 35.57 64.36
C HIS A 65 -41.32 35.27 62.88
N LEU A 66 -40.71 34.21 62.38
CA LEU A 66 -40.90 33.74 61.00
C LEU A 66 -42.06 32.76 60.93
N THR A 67 -42.78 32.77 59.82
CA THR A 67 -43.63 31.67 59.36
C THR A 67 -43.16 31.21 58.00
N ILE A 68 -43.15 29.89 57.77
CA ILE A 68 -42.87 29.30 56.46
C ILE A 68 -44.20 28.89 55.83
N SER A 69 -44.35 29.08 54.52
CA SER A 69 -45.41 28.46 53.73
C SER A 69 -44.89 27.76 52.48
N THR A 70 -45.50 26.63 52.13
CA THR A 70 -45.16 25.86 50.92
C THR A 70 -46.24 26.01 49.85
N GLY A 71 -45.83 26.36 48.62
CA GLY A 71 -46.72 26.41 47.45
C GLY A 71 -47.70 27.60 47.37
N LYS A 72 -48.55 27.60 46.33
CA LYS A 72 -49.53 28.68 46.05
C LYS A 72 -50.67 28.80 47.08
N ASN A 73 -50.89 27.77 47.90
CA ASN A 73 -52.03 27.70 48.82
C ASN A 73 -51.71 28.22 50.23
N GLY A 74 -50.49 28.73 50.47
CA GLY A 74 -50.16 29.44 51.72
C GLY A 74 -50.22 28.60 53.00
N VAL A 75 -50.10 27.26 52.90
CA VAL A 75 -50.13 26.36 54.06
C VAL A 75 -48.98 26.71 55.00
N ILE A 76 -49.29 27.11 56.24
CA ILE A 76 -48.30 27.53 57.24
C ILE A 76 -47.66 26.29 57.86
N CYS A 77 -46.33 26.22 57.80
CA CYS A 77 -45.53 25.14 58.33
C CYS A 77 -45.16 25.38 59.78
N SER A 78 -45.40 24.38 60.62
CA SER A 78 -44.94 24.36 62.02
C SER A 78 -44.50 22.95 62.39
N LYS A 79 -43.62 22.83 63.38
CA LYS A 79 -43.11 21.53 63.85
C LYS A 79 -44.22 20.59 64.35
N SER A 80 -45.36 21.15 64.76
CA SER A 80 -46.57 20.44 65.19
C SER A 80 -47.46 19.95 64.05
N LEU A 81 -47.32 20.51 62.84
CA LEU A 81 -48.13 20.18 61.67
C LEU A 81 -47.21 19.53 60.62
N GLN A 82 -47.13 18.20 60.59
CA GLN A 82 -46.32 17.39 59.66
C GLN A 82 -46.71 17.54 58.16
N ASN A 83 -47.34 18.65 57.76
CA ASN A 83 -47.96 18.86 56.46
C ASN A 83 -47.15 19.77 55.51
N CYS A 84 -45.85 19.93 55.72
CA CYS A 84 -45.00 20.79 54.88
C CYS A 84 -43.82 20.04 54.28
N VAL A 85 -44.11 19.17 53.31
CA VAL A 85 -43.09 18.52 52.48
C VAL A 85 -43.00 19.28 51.16
N ILE A 86 -41.82 19.79 50.80
CA ILE A 86 -41.57 20.27 49.43
C ILE A 86 -40.93 19.15 48.60
N GLN A 87 -41.26 19.11 47.31
CA GLN A 87 -40.62 18.20 46.37
C GLN A 87 -39.49 18.92 45.62
N VAL A 88 -38.34 18.26 45.50
CA VAL A 88 -37.18 18.75 44.75
C VAL A 88 -36.72 17.70 43.74
N SER A 89 -36.12 18.15 42.65
CA SER A 89 -35.56 17.30 41.60
C SER A 89 -34.31 17.97 41.01
N GLN A 90 -33.64 17.31 40.07
CA GLN A 90 -32.63 17.97 39.26
C GLN A 90 -33.26 19.15 38.52
N ASN A 91 -32.50 20.24 38.31
CA ASN A 91 -32.97 21.45 37.65
C ASN A 91 -33.19 21.21 36.13
N LEU A 92 -34.10 20.31 35.82
CA LEU A 92 -34.51 19.88 34.49
C LEU A 92 -36.02 20.13 34.39
N PRO A 93 -36.50 20.93 33.40
CA PRO A 93 -37.90 21.32 33.26
C PRO A 93 -38.90 20.15 33.19
N GLN A 94 -38.40 18.97 32.87
CA GLN A 94 -39.14 17.73 32.67
C GLN A 94 -39.35 16.88 33.93
N CYS A 95 -38.69 17.20 35.06
CA CYS A 95 -38.87 16.45 36.31
C CYS A 95 -39.89 17.10 37.27
N LEU A 96 -39.80 18.42 37.48
CA LEU A 96 -40.79 19.21 38.21
C LEU A 96 -41.00 20.54 37.46
N SER A 97 -42.24 20.95 37.25
CA SER A 97 -42.58 22.17 36.51
C SER A 97 -42.13 23.46 37.22
N THR A 98 -41.89 23.39 38.54
CA THR A 98 -41.36 24.49 39.35
C THR A 98 -40.42 23.93 40.42
N PRO A 99 -39.29 24.59 40.73
CA PRO A 99 -38.41 24.19 41.83
C PRO A 99 -39.17 24.15 43.15
N GLY A 100 -38.84 23.19 44.01
CA GLY A 100 -39.35 23.15 45.38
C GLY A 100 -38.96 24.43 46.11
N ALA A 101 -39.93 25.20 46.58
CA ALA A 101 -39.67 26.50 47.19
C ALA A 101 -40.51 26.71 48.44
N VAL A 102 -39.92 27.42 49.40
CA VAL A 102 -40.58 27.86 50.63
C VAL A 102 -40.65 29.38 50.67
N THR A 103 -41.80 29.92 51.07
CA THR A 103 -41.99 31.35 51.30
C THR A 103 -41.87 31.64 52.79
N ILE A 104 -41.04 32.60 53.15
CA ILE A 104 -40.74 32.97 54.52
C ILE A 104 -41.29 34.36 54.77
N THR A 105 -42.17 34.49 55.75
CA THR A 105 -42.81 35.76 56.13
C THR A 105 -42.35 36.18 57.52
N ASN A 106 -41.91 37.43 57.66
CA ASN A 106 -41.63 38.01 58.97
C ASN A 106 -42.91 38.60 59.57
N ASN A 107 -43.44 37.97 60.63
CA ASN A 107 -44.66 38.41 61.31
C ASN A 107 -44.40 39.24 62.57
N SER A 108 -43.13 39.56 62.86
CA SER A 108 -42.77 40.36 64.02
C SER A 108 -42.75 41.86 63.73
N ARG A 109 -42.61 42.67 64.79
CA ARG A 109 -42.46 44.12 64.69
C ARG A 109 -41.02 44.57 64.41
N VAL A 110 -40.06 43.64 64.41
CA VAL A 110 -38.64 43.92 64.18
C VAL A 110 -38.15 43.25 62.89
N PRO A 111 -37.13 43.79 62.19
CA PRO A 111 -36.56 43.14 61.00
C PRO A 111 -35.93 41.77 61.32
N ALA A 112 -36.08 40.81 60.41
CA ALA A 112 -35.46 39.49 60.50
C ALA A 112 -34.16 39.44 59.68
N ASN A 113 -33.03 39.19 60.33
CA ASN A 113 -31.71 39.35 59.73
C ASN A 113 -31.07 38.01 59.34
N ASN A 114 -30.46 37.96 58.15
CA ASN A 114 -29.64 36.84 57.66
C ASN A 114 -30.37 35.49 57.68
N ILE A 115 -31.58 35.44 57.11
CA ILE A 115 -32.38 34.22 57.04
C ILE A 115 -31.69 33.19 56.14
N GLN A 116 -31.46 31.98 56.66
CA GLN A 116 -30.85 30.87 55.91
C GLN A 116 -31.58 29.55 56.20
N ALA A 117 -31.53 28.63 55.23
CA ALA A 117 -31.96 27.24 55.42
C ALA A 117 -30.74 26.33 55.65
N SER A 118 -30.88 25.38 56.56
CA SER A 118 -29.84 24.41 56.93
C SER A 118 -30.46 23.10 57.45
N SER A 119 -29.74 21.99 57.31
CA SER A 119 -30.12 20.70 57.90
C SER A 119 -28.87 19.95 58.34
N THR A 120 -29.00 19.10 59.35
CA THR A 120 -27.93 18.17 59.79
C THR A 120 -27.90 16.89 58.97
N ASN A 121 -28.86 16.68 58.07
CA ASN A 121 -28.90 15.51 57.19
C ASN A 121 -27.79 15.61 56.12
N GLY A 122 -26.97 14.56 55.98
CA GLY A 122 -25.87 14.52 55.01
C GLY A 122 -26.31 14.70 53.55
N PHE A 123 -27.55 14.33 53.20
CA PHE A 123 -28.08 14.58 51.86
C PHE A 123 -28.28 16.07 51.57
N PHE A 124 -28.55 16.89 52.61
CA PHE A 124 -28.70 18.33 52.43
C PHE A 124 -27.38 18.99 52.03
N SER A 125 -26.26 18.62 52.66
CA SER A 125 -24.95 19.20 52.34
C SER A 125 -24.33 18.63 51.06
N LEU A 126 -24.60 17.36 50.73
CA LEU A 126 -24.03 16.70 49.56
C LEU A 126 -24.79 16.99 48.27
N TYR A 127 -26.12 17.05 48.34
CA TYR A 127 -26.95 16.98 47.15
C TYR A 127 -27.89 18.17 46.95
N VAL A 128 -28.28 18.88 48.02
CA VAL A 128 -29.21 20.00 47.92
C VAL A 128 -28.47 21.28 47.56
N LEU A 129 -28.88 21.88 46.46
CA LEU A 129 -28.48 23.22 46.05
C LEU A 129 -29.63 24.16 46.36
N GLN A 130 -29.34 25.23 47.10
CA GLN A 130 -30.33 26.24 47.48
C GLN A 130 -30.05 27.57 46.79
N ASN A 131 -31.10 28.26 46.39
CA ASN A 131 -31.06 29.65 45.94
C ASN A 131 -31.85 30.51 46.94
N ASN A 132 -31.11 31.24 47.77
CA ASN A 132 -31.69 32.04 48.85
C ASN A 132 -32.07 33.44 48.34
N GLY A 133 -33.37 33.65 48.08
CA GLY A 133 -33.91 34.94 47.67
C GLY A 133 -34.25 35.89 48.82
N CYS A 134 -33.85 35.58 50.06
CA CYS A 134 -34.09 36.46 51.21
C CYS A 134 -33.04 37.57 51.32
N PRO A 135 -33.45 38.83 51.54
CA PRO A 135 -32.51 39.93 51.78
C PRO A 135 -31.81 39.77 53.13
N ALA A 136 -30.69 40.47 53.32
CA ALA A 136 -29.94 40.47 54.58
C ALA A 136 -30.80 40.93 55.79
N SER A 137 -31.82 41.75 55.55
CA SER A 137 -32.82 42.19 56.53
C SER A 137 -34.21 42.19 55.91
N LEU A 138 -35.08 41.28 56.36
CA LEU A 138 -36.48 41.17 55.94
C LEU A 138 -37.38 41.99 56.88
N LEU A 139 -37.94 43.09 56.37
CA LEU A 139 -38.79 44.00 57.15
C LEU A 139 -40.07 43.32 57.67
N PRO A 140 -40.66 43.81 58.78
CA PRO A 140 -41.97 43.40 59.27
C PRO A 140 -43.04 43.31 58.17
N GLY A 141 -43.80 42.22 58.13
CA GLY A 141 -44.88 41.96 57.17
C GLY A 141 -44.42 41.62 55.75
N ARG A 142 -43.11 41.57 55.46
CA ARG A 142 -42.57 41.19 54.15
C ARG A 142 -42.27 39.69 54.09
N SER A 143 -42.27 39.17 52.86
CA SER A 143 -41.94 37.78 52.56
C SER A 143 -40.77 37.68 51.56
N CYS A 144 -40.04 36.58 51.63
CA CYS A 144 -39.03 36.18 50.65
C CYS A 144 -39.14 34.68 50.35
N THR A 145 -38.43 34.19 49.34
CA THR A 145 -38.50 32.78 48.92
C THR A 145 -37.11 32.16 48.91
N ILE A 146 -37.01 30.91 49.36
CA ILE A 146 -35.83 30.06 49.16
C ILE A 146 -36.25 28.90 48.29
N SER A 147 -35.56 28.67 47.17
CA SER A 147 -35.78 27.53 46.28
C SER A 147 -34.67 26.50 46.39
N PHE A 148 -35.02 25.24 46.13
CA PHE A 148 -34.18 24.08 46.33
C PHE A 148 -34.23 23.16 45.10
N PHE A 149 -33.08 22.59 44.74
CA PHE A 149 -32.91 21.58 43.70
C PHE A 149 -31.85 20.57 44.14
N THR A 150 -31.82 19.38 43.52
CA THR A 150 -30.80 18.36 43.80
C THR A 150 -29.84 18.22 42.62
N ASN A 151 -28.56 17.92 42.88
CA ASN A 151 -27.59 17.60 41.82
C ASN A 151 -27.56 16.10 41.44
N THR A 152 -28.32 15.25 42.14
CA THR A 152 -28.34 13.79 41.93
C THR A 152 -29.71 13.29 41.47
N SER A 153 -29.74 12.16 40.77
CA SER A 153 -30.92 11.49 40.22
C SER A 153 -31.55 10.47 41.17
N ILE A 154 -30.99 10.27 42.37
CA ILE A 154 -31.55 9.36 43.37
C ILE A 154 -32.66 10.04 44.19
N ALA A 155 -33.67 9.26 44.59
CA ALA A 155 -34.71 9.72 45.50
C ALA A 155 -34.21 9.68 46.96
N PHE A 156 -34.51 10.71 47.75
CA PHE A 156 -34.18 10.77 49.18
C PHE A 156 -35.14 11.68 49.95
N PHE A 157 -35.16 11.56 51.28
CA PHE A 157 -35.99 12.37 52.16
C PHE A 157 -35.15 13.05 53.23
N ILE A 158 -35.36 14.35 53.44
CA ILE A 158 -34.69 15.18 54.44
C ILE A 158 -35.76 15.74 55.38
N PRO A 159 -35.87 15.20 56.60
CA PRO A 159 -36.77 15.76 57.60
C PRO A 159 -36.14 17.00 58.28
N ASN A 160 -36.99 17.87 58.82
CA ASN A 160 -36.65 18.99 59.70
C ASN A 160 -35.58 19.94 59.12
N VAL A 161 -35.71 20.34 57.85
CA VAL A 161 -34.92 21.45 57.28
C VAL A 161 -35.25 22.72 58.05
N MET A 162 -34.25 23.28 58.73
CA MET A 162 -34.39 24.45 59.58
C MET A 162 -34.21 25.73 58.77
N VAL A 163 -35.13 26.67 58.92
CA VAL A 163 -34.97 28.05 58.47
C VAL A 163 -34.80 28.95 59.69
N LYS A 164 -33.71 29.71 59.74
CA LYS A 164 -33.38 30.58 60.86
C LYS A 164 -32.57 31.79 60.39
N GLY A 165 -32.88 32.96 60.94
CA GLY A 165 -32.05 34.16 60.90
C GLY A 165 -31.29 34.38 62.19
N SER A 166 -30.30 35.28 62.14
CA SER A 166 -29.45 35.65 63.28
C SER A 166 -30.21 36.13 64.52
N ASN A 167 -31.39 36.74 64.34
CA ASN A 167 -32.25 37.23 65.42
C ASN A 167 -33.68 36.64 65.38
N THR A 168 -33.90 35.48 64.75
CA THR A 168 -35.26 34.91 64.60
C THR A 168 -35.48 33.64 65.44
N ASN A 169 -36.73 33.21 65.56
CA ASN A 169 -37.07 31.83 65.88
C ASN A 169 -36.64 30.87 64.75
N ALA A 170 -36.53 29.57 65.07
CA ALA A 170 -36.31 28.53 64.08
C ALA A 170 -37.65 27.94 63.63
N THR A 171 -37.84 27.82 62.34
CA THR A 171 -38.99 27.16 61.71
C THR A 171 -38.52 25.99 60.86
N PHE A 172 -39.37 24.99 60.62
CA PHE A 172 -38.98 23.73 60.00
C PHE A 172 -39.94 23.32 58.89
N PHE A 173 -39.41 22.62 57.88
CA PHE A 173 -40.15 21.94 56.84
C PHE A 173 -39.40 20.66 56.42
N ASP A 174 -40.07 19.77 55.70
CA ASP A 174 -39.47 18.53 55.18
C ASP A 174 -39.25 18.65 53.66
N MET A 175 -38.27 17.91 53.14
CA MET A 175 -37.92 17.93 51.73
C MET A 175 -37.83 16.51 51.17
N GLN A 176 -38.48 16.26 50.04
CA GLN A 176 -38.44 14.99 49.34
C GLN A 176 -37.83 15.18 47.95
N ALA A 177 -36.68 14.54 47.70
CA ALA A 177 -36.11 14.45 46.37
C ALA A 177 -36.74 13.28 45.61
N VAL A 178 -37.23 13.55 44.40
CA VAL A 178 -37.82 12.54 43.52
C VAL A 178 -36.81 12.12 42.45
N ALA A 179 -36.71 10.80 42.20
CA ALA A 179 -35.92 10.28 41.10
C ALA A 179 -36.62 10.56 39.77
N CYS A 180 -35.92 11.19 38.83
CA CYS A 180 -36.46 11.37 37.48
C CYS A 180 -36.48 10.01 36.77
N PRO A 181 -37.57 9.62 36.06
CA PRO A 181 -37.57 8.41 35.26
C PRO A 181 -36.49 8.52 34.16
N THR A 182 -35.66 7.47 34.01
CA THR A 182 -34.74 7.36 32.88
C THR A 182 -35.55 7.31 31.59
N GLN A 183 -35.37 8.29 30.71
CA GLN A 183 -36.10 8.39 29.46
C GLN A 183 -35.83 7.12 28.60
N PRO A 184 -36.82 6.57 27.90
CA PRO A 184 -36.56 5.55 26.88
C PRO A 184 -35.61 6.16 25.84
N GLN A 185 -34.59 5.41 25.44
CA GLN A 185 -33.51 5.89 24.57
C GLN A 185 -33.27 4.89 23.44
N ALA A 186 -32.86 5.41 22.28
CA ALA A 186 -32.30 4.58 21.22
C ALA A 186 -30.86 4.19 21.61
N ILE A 187 -30.56 2.90 21.52
CA ILE A 187 -29.24 2.35 21.87
C ILE A 187 -28.84 1.44 20.71
N LEU A 188 -27.67 1.66 20.14
CA LEU A 188 -27.17 0.86 19.03
C LEU A 188 -26.26 -0.27 19.53
N SER A 189 -26.17 -1.35 18.76
CA SER A 189 -25.20 -2.43 18.87
C SER A 189 -24.71 -2.80 17.47
N VAL A 190 -23.51 -3.39 17.37
CA VAL A 190 -22.94 -3.85 16.10
C VAL A 190 -22.55 -5.33 16.18
N SER A 191 -22.66 -6.02 15.06
CA SER A 191 -22.25 -7.42 14.92
C SER A 191 -20.74 -7.64 15.06
N SER A 192 -19.92 -6.66 14.69
CA SER A 192 -18.46 -6.68 14.84
C SER A 192 -17.93 -5.27 15.06
N ASN A 193 -16.94 -5.14 15.93
CA ASN A 193 -16.17 -3.92 16.15
C ASN A 193 -14.88 -3.86 15.30
N ILE A 194 -14.64 -4.85 14.45
CA ILE A 194 -13.47 -4.93 13.56
C ILE A 194 -13.92 -5.26 12.13
N VAL A 195 -13.39 -4.51 11.16
CA VAL A 195 -13.54 -4.77 9.73
C VAL A 195 -12.15 -4.90 9.12
N ASN A 196 -11.84 -6.08 8.57
CA ASN A 196 -10.59 -6.34 7.86
C ASN A 196 -10.85 -6.28 6.36
N LEU A 197 -10.11 -5.40 5.69
CA LEU A 197 -10.20 -5.15 4.25
C LEU A 197 -8.85 -5.45 3.60
N ILE A 198 -8.89 -5.82 2.32
CA ILE A 198 -7.70 -5.89 1.48
C ILE A 198 -7.71 -4.64 0.58
N ALA A 199 -6.57 -3.95 0.46
CA ALA A 199 -6.45 -2.78 -0.39
C ALA A 199 -6.88 -3.12 -1.84
N GLY A 200 -7.83 -2.36 -2.40
CA GLY A 200 -8.44 -2.60 -3.71
C GLY A 200 -9.34 -3.85 -3.81
N GLY A 201 -9.61 -4.54 -2.69
CA GLY A 201 -10.40 -5.77 -2.65
C GLY A 201 -11.91 -5.55 -2.62
N SER A 202 -12.66 -6.60 -2.26
CA SER A 202 -14.11 -6.55 -2.13
C SER A 202 -14.57 -5.84 -0.85
N PRO A 203 -15.70 -5.11 -0.88
CA PRO A 203 -16.29 -4.50 0.31
C PRO A 203 -16.73 -5.53 1.37
N GLN A 204 -16.79 -5.08 2.62
CA GLN A 204 -17.27 -5.84 3.78
C GLN A 204 -18.40 -5.09 4.48
N SER A 205 -19.37 -5.80 5.08
CA SER A 205 -20.49 -5.18 5.78
C SER A 205 -20.57 -5.60 7.25
N ILE A 206 -21.07 -4.70 8.10
CA ILE A 206 -21.47 -5.00 9.47
C ILE A 206 -22.96 -4.75 9.66
N ALA A 207 -23.61 -5.61 10.43
CA ALA A 207 -24.97 -5.35 10.92
C ALA A 207 -24.94 -4.38 12.12
N VAL A 208 -25.84 -3.40 12.11
CA VAL A 208 -26.13 -2.48 13.21
C VAL A 208 -27.55 -2.72 13.69
N THR A 209 -27.75 -2.96 14.98
CA THR A 209 -29.04 -3.28 15.62
C THR A 209 -29.42 -2.21 16.62
N ASN A 210 -30.68 -1.76 16.60
CA ASN A 210 -31.22 -0.93 17.66
C ASN A 210 -31.70 -1.81 18.82
N ILE A 211 -30.96 -1.84 19.92
CA ILE A 211 -31.30 -2.56 21.15
C ILE A 211 -32.01 -1.68 22.19
N GLY A 212 -32.27 -0.41 21.85
CA GLY A 212 -33.02 0.53 22.68
C GLY A 212 -34.54 0.35 22.59
N THR A 213 -35.26 1.15 23.36
CA THR A 213 -36.74 1.10 23.42
C THR A 213 -37.41 2.15 22.54
N LEU A 214 -36.65 3.09 21.97
CA LEU A 214 -37.12 4.04 20.95
C LEU A 214 -36.50 3.76 19.57
N PRO A 215 -37.17 4.14 18.46
CA PRO A 215 -36.57 4.12 17.14
C PRO A 215 -35.30 4.99 17.07
N ALA A 216 -34.24 4.46 16.45
CA ALA A 216 -33.00 5.19 16.21
C ALA A 216 -33.08 5.92 14.87
N SER A 217 -32.85 7.23 14.87
CA SER A 217 -32.95 8.08 13.69
C SER A 217 -31.59 8.24 13.00
N ASN A 218 -31.60 8.20 11.67
CA ASN A 218 -30.45 8.50 10.80
C ASN A 218 -29.17 7.74 11.21
N VAL A 219 -29.28 6.42 11.37
CA VAL A 219 -28.14 5.58 11.70
C VAL A 219 -27.14 5.58 10.53
N GLN A 220 -25.92 6.03 10.80
CA GLN A 220 -24.87 6.16 9.82
C GLN A 220 -23.49 5.89 10.43
N ALA A 221 -22.46 5.85 9.59
CA ALA A 221 -21.08 5.72 10.02
C ALA A 221 -20.19 6.77 9.34
N SER A 222 -19.16 7.22 10.05
CA SER A 222 -18.15 8.14 9.53
C SER A 222 -16.74 7.60 9.75
N ILE A 223 -15.89 7.69 8.72
CA ILE A 223 -14.48 7.32 8.78
C ILE A 223 -13.65 8.49 9.29
N ALA A 224 -12.66 8.21 10.16
CA ALA A 224 -11.67 9.20 10.56
C ALA A 224 -10.86 9.66 9.35
N SER A 225 -10.69 10.98 9.21
CA SER A 225 -10.02 11.60 8.05
C SER A 225 -8.51 11.36 7.99
N SER A 226 -7.90 10.83 9.05
CA SER A 226 -6.47 10.55 9.13
C SER A 226 -6.21 9.19 9.80
N PRO A 227 -5.40 8.30 9.19
CA PRO A 227 -4.75 8.45 7.89
C PRO A 227 -5.75 8.33 6.71
N PRO A 228 -5.53 9.02 5.57
CA PRO A 228 -6.41 8.93 4.41
C PRO A 228 -6.18 7.61 3.68
N LEU A 229 -6.87 6.55 4.11
CA LEU A 229 -6.77 5.21 3.49
C LEU A 229 -7.62 5.06 2.22
N GLY A 230 -8.48 6.04 1.91
CA GLY A 230 -9.42 5.98 0.78
C GLY A 230 -10.60 5.02 1.00
N VAL A 231 -10.87 4.63 2.26
CA VAL A 231 -12.00 3.76 2.60
C VAL A 231 -13.31 4.53 2.43
N GLY A 232 -14.23 3.99 1.63
CA GLY A 232 -15.59 4.49 1.48
C GLY A 232 -16.56 3.82 2.46
N VAL A 233 -17.59 4.53 2.91
CA VAL A 233 -18.65 3.98 3.78
C VAL A 233 -20.01 4.31 3.22
N VAL A 234 -20.88 3.30 3.15
CA VAL A 234 -22.26 3.41 2.70
C VAL A 234 -23.17 2.81 3.77
N SER A 235 -24.15 3.58 4.24
CA SER A 235 -25.18 3.11 5.16
C SER A 235 -26.41 2.68 4.39
N PHE A 236 -26.89 1.46 4.65
CA PHE A 236 -28.17 0.93 4.16
C PHE A 236 -29.23 0.93 5.27
N CYS A 237 -29.07 1.80 6.26
CA CYS A 237 -30.04 1.95 7.34
C CYS A 237 -31.22 2.84 6.91
N PRO A 238 -32.47 2.47 7.27
CA PRO A 238 -33.62 3.33 7.05
C PRO A 238 -33.50 4.61 7.91
N ALA A 239 -34.26 5.64 7.54
CA ALA A 239 -34.30 6.90 8.30
C ALA A 239 -34.70 6.69 9.78
N LEU A 240 -35.51 5.67 10.06
CA LEU A 240 -35.89 5.22 11.39
C LEU A 240 -35.64 3.72 11.52
N LEU A 241 -34.69 3.32 12.37
CA LEU A 241 -34.42 1.93 12.72
C LEU A 241 -35.21 1.56 13.98
N MET A 242 -36.29 0.81 13.81
CA MET A 242 -37.17 0.39 14.92
C MET A 242 -36.43 -0.46 15.98
N PRO A 243 -36.90 -0.47 17.24
CA PRO A 243 -36.37 -1.37 18.26
C PRO A 243 -36.31 -2.83 17.78
N ASN A 244 -35.20 -3.51 18.10
CA ASN A 244 -34.85 -4.88 17.71
C ASN A 244 -34.66 -5.12 16.20
N ASN A 245 -34.74 -4.10 15.35
CA ASN A 245 -34.41 -4.23 13.93
C ASN A 245 -32.93 -3.96 13.67
N SER A 246 -32.44 -4.50 12.56
CA SER A 246 -31.05 -4.34 12.11
C SER A 246 -30.97 -3.77 10.68
N CYS A 247 -29.88 -3.08 10.39
CA CYS A 247 -29.49 -2.63 9.05
C CYS A 247 -28.01 -2.91 8.80
N GLN A 248 -27.54 -2.66 7.57
CA GLN A 248 -26.15 -2.90 7.17
C GLN A 248 -25.39 -1.60 6.92
N ILE A 249 -24.12 -1.58 7.30
CA ILE A 249 -23.15 -0.56 6.91
C ILE A 249 -22.02 -1.26 6.16
N THR A 250 -21.76 -0.83 4.92
CA THR A 250 -20.75 -1.41 4.02
C THR A 250 -19.53 -0.51 3.95
N TYR A 251 -18.36 -1.13 4.08
CA TYR A 251 -17.04 -0.52 3.96
C TYR A 251 -16.40 -0.94 2.63
N GLN A 252 -16.11 0.04 1.78
CA GLN A 252 -15.40 -0.13 0.53
C GLN A 252 -13.89 0.12 0.76
N PRO A 253 -12.99 -0.81 0.43
CA PRO A 253 -11.55 -0.59 0.59
C PRO A 253 -11.03 0.48 -0.36
N GLY A 254 -10.09 1.28 0.15
CA GLY A 254 -9.21 2.11 -0.70
C GLY A 254 -7.98 1.32 -1.18
N VAL A 255 -7.02 2.01 -1.81
CA VAL A 255 -5.79 1.41 -2.35
C VAL A 255 -4.59 1.46 -1.38
N THR A 256 -4.73 2.16 -0.24
CA THR A 256 -3.62 2.38 0.69
C THR A 256 -3.76 1.49 1.91
N PRO A 257 -2.75 0.66 2.25
CA PRO A 257 -2.77 -0.15 3.47
C PRO A 257 -2.60 0.72 4.71
N GLY A 258 -3.15 0.28 5.84
CA GLY A 258 -3.06 0.96 7.12
C GLY A 258 -4.28 0.71 8.00
N ASN A 259 -4.33 1.41 9.13
CA ASN A 259 -5.41 1.25 10.10
C ASN A 259 -6.11 2.61 10.29
N THR A 260 -7.44 2.60 10.34
CA THR A 260 -8.26 3.76 10.67
C THR A 260 -9.42 3.35 11.57
N THR A 261 -10.20 4.31 12.03
CA THR A 261 -11.39 4.07 12.84
C THR A 261 -12.63 4.62 12.14
N SER A 262 -13.72 3.86 12.18
CA SER A 262 -15.05 4.32 11.83
C SER A 262 -15.88 4.50 13.09
N THR A 263 -16.81 5.44 13.11
CA THR A 263 -17.76 5.59 14.23
C THR A 263 -19.17 5.41 13.72
N VAL A 264 -19.91 4.44 14.27
CA VAL A 264 -21.35 4.26 14.03
C VAL A 264 -22.14 5.08 15.04
N PHE A 265 -23.11 5.86 14.58
CA PHE A 265 -23.94 6.71 15.42
C PHE A 265 -25.35 6.92 14.82
N GLY A 266 -26.31 7.33 15.66
CA GLY A 266 -27.63 7.80 15.25
C GLY A 266 -27.91 9.15 15.92
N THR A 267 -28.74 10.00 15.31
CA THR A 267 -28.93 11.39 15.78
C THR A 267 -29.58 11.50 17.16
N ASN A 268 -30.34 10.49 17.58
CA ASN A 268 -30.98 10.39 18.89
C ASN A 268 -30.48 9.18 19.70
N ALA A 269 -29.41 8.51 19.25
CA ALA A 269 -28.81 7.41 19.98
C ALA A 269 -27.89 7.95 21.08
N VAL A 270 -27.91 7.31 22.25
CA VAL A 270 -27.07 7.77 23.38
C VAL A 270 -25.64 7.27 23.35
N ASN A 271 -25.37 6.26 22.53
CA ASN A 271 -24.04 5.72 22.31
C ASN A 271 -23.58 5.93 20.86
N SER A 272 -22.27 6.04 20.71
CA SER A 272 -21.58 5.88 19.44
C SER A 272 -20.60 4.72 19.58
N ILE A 273 -20.40 3.96 18.50
CA ILE A 273 -19.64 2.71 18.54
C ILE A 273 -18.43 2.86 17.62
N PRO A 274 -17.19 2.83 18.14
CA PRO A 274 -16.00 2.82 17.32
C PRO A 274 -15.78 1.43 16.71
N ILE A 275 -15.43 1.41 15.42
CA ILE A 275 -15.09 0.22 14.63
C ILE A 275 -13.64 0.39 14.16
N ALA A 276 -12.79 -0.58 14.46
CA ALA A 276 -11.44 -0.62 13.91
C ALA A 276 -11.51 -1.12 12.46
N VAL A 277 -10.94 -0.35 11.53
CA VAL A 277 -10.87 -0.71 10.11
C VAL A 277 -9.41 -0.93 9.76
N ASN A 278 -9.05 -2.18 9.47
CA ASN A 278 -7.70 -2.56 9.07
C ASN A 278 -7.69 -2.84 7.57
N VAL A 279 -6.84 -2.14 6.82
CA VAL A 279 -6.61 -2.37 5.40
C VAL A 279 -5.23 -2.98 5.23
N SER A 280 -5.15 -4.26 4.87
CA SER A 280 -3.88 -4.92 4.56
C SER A 280 -3.54 -4.83 3.08
N MET A 281 -2.26 -4.96 2.72
CA MET A 281 -1.89 -5.16 1.32
C MET A 281 -2.40 -6.52 0.83
N SER A 282 -2.71 -6.59 -0.47
CA SER A 282 -2.97 -7.87 -1.12
C SER A 282 -1.73 -8.77 -1.01
N PRO A 283 -1.87 -10.07 -0.70
CA PRO A 283 -0.74 -11.00 -0.64
C PRO A 283 -0.04 -11.06 -2.00
N THR A 284 1.23 -10.66 -2.01
CA THR A 284 2.06 -10.55 -3.20
C THR A 284 2.80 -11.86 -3.47
N THR A 285 2.92 -12.23 -4.74
CA THR A 285 3.66 -13.42 -5.17
C THR A 285 4.90 -13.05 -5.98
N MET A 286 5.87 -13.96 -5.96
CA MET A 286 7.10 -13.90 -6.74
C MET A 286 7.20 -15.20 -7.55
N LEU A 287 7.48 -15.06 -8.83
CA LEU A 287 7.54 -16.18 -9.76
C LEU A 287 8.98 -16.44 -10.20
N SER A 288 9.25 -17.69 -10.57
CA SER A 288 10.47 -18.10 -11.28
C SER A 288 10.09 -18.73 -12.61
N VAL A 289 10.84 -18.39 -13.66
CA VAL A 289 10.68 -18.92 -15.02
C VAL A 289 12.06 -19.23 -15.62
N PRO A 290 12.16 -20.12 -16.63
CA PRO A 290 13.36 -20.29 -17.43
C PRO A 290 13.83 -18.96 -18.03
N THR A 291 15.13 -18.84 -18.25
CA THR A 291 15.72 -17.66 -18.91
C THR A 291 15.29 -17.57 -20.37
N ASN A 292 15.13 -18.71 -21.04
CA ASN A 292 14.72 -18.79 -22.42
C ASN A 292 13.90 -20.05 -22.73
N ALA A 293 13.20 -20.03 -23.87
CA ALA A 293 12.53 -21.18 -24.45
C ALA A 293 12.37 -21.04 -25.98
N ILE A 294 12.15 -22.16 -26.66
CA ILE A 294 12.06 -22.23 -28.13
C ILE A 294 10.66 -22.71 -28.52
N ILE A 295 9.97 -21.94 -29.35
CA ILE A 295 8.65 -22.24 -29.88
C ILE A 295 8.82 -22.93 -31.25
N PRO A 296 8.48 -24.23 -31.38
CA PRO A 296 8.50 -24.90 -32.67
C PRO A 296 7.39 -24.36 -33.59
N ALA A 297 7.75 -23.99 -34.82
CA ALA A 297 6.83 -23.46 -35.82
C ALA A 297 5.91 -24.56 -36.37
N GLY A 298 4.60 -24.28 -36.43
CA GLY A 298 3.61 -25.21 -36.97
C GLY A 298 3.40 -26.50 -36.16
N ASP A 299 4.00 -26.62 -34.97
CA ASP A 299 3.81 -27.76 -34.08
C ASP A 299 2.61 -27.51 -33.14
N PRO A 300 1.54 -28.32 -33.22
CA PRO A 300 0.38 -28.18 -32.33
C PRO A 300 0.71 -28.44 -30.85
N GLY A 301 1.81 -29.15 -30.56
CA GLY A 301 2.32 -29.39 -29.22
C GLY A 301 2.92 -28.14 -28.57
N GLY A 302 3.53 -27.26 -29.36
CA GLY A 302 4.14 -26.02 -28.90
C GLY A 302 5.29 -26.23 -27.91
N VAL A 303 5.46 -25.28 -27.00
CA VAL A 303 6.46 -25.34 -25.93
C VAL A 303 5.84 -25.06 -24.56
N ASN A 304 6.19 -25.90 -23.59
CA ASN A 304 5.74 -25.75 -22.21
C ASN A 304 6.78 -24.97 -21.38
N ILE A 305 6.38 -23.81 -20.86
CA ILE A 305 7.17 -22.97 -19.96
C ILE A 305 6.84 -23.33 -18.51
N PHE A 306 7.85 -23.79 -17.77
CA PHE A 306 7.72 -24.07 -16.34
C PHE A 306 7.67 -22.78 -15.52
N VAL A 307 6.62 -22.56 -14.75
CA VAL A 307 6.47 -21.39 -13.88
C VAL A 307 6.30 -21.85 -12.44
N ALA A 308 7.21 -21.45 -11.55
CA ALA A 308 7.15 -21.76 -10.13
C ALA A 308 6.75 -20.54 -9.32
N ASN A 309 5.85 -20.74 -8.35
CA ASN A 309 5.54 -19.75 -7.34
C ASN A 309 6.49 -19.93 -6.16
N LEU A 310 7.27 -18.89 -5.85
CA LEU A 310 8.30 -18.93 -4.82
C LEU A 310 7.78 -18.46 -3.45
N THR A 311 6.48 -18.22 -3.29
CA THR A 311 5.90 -17.71 -2.05
C THR A 311 4.84 -18.64 -1.46
N SER A 312 4.54 -18.43 -0.18
CA SER A 312 3.51 -19.16 0.56
C SER A 312 2.07 -18.70 0.24
N THR A 313 1.89 -17.79 -0.71
CA THR A 313 0.60 -17.25 -1.14
C THR A 313 0.32 -17.74 -2.55
N PRO A 314 -0.88 -18.26 -2.90
CA PRO A 314 -1.17 -18.65 -4.27
C PRO A 314 -1.06 -17.48 -5.26
N ALA A 315 -0.58 -17.76 -6.47
CA ALA A 315 -0.57 -16.79 -7.57
C ALA A 315 -1.77 -17.02 -8.50
N PHE A 316 -2.40 -15.95 -8.97
CA PHE A 316 -3.64 -16.03 -9.75
C PHE A 316 -3.47 -15.51 -11.18
N ASN A 317 -4.14 -16.15 -12.13
CA ASN A 317 -4.21 -15.77 -13.55
C ASN A 317 -2.83 -15.50 -14.17
N VAL A 318 -1.88 -16.39 -13.87
CA VAL A 318 -0.50 -16.29 -14.32
C VAL A 318 -0.40 -16.62 -15.82
N ARG A 319 0.17 -15.70 -16.59
CA ARG A 319 0.24 -15.76 -18.07
C ARG A 319 1.51 -15.11 -18.61
N VAL A 320 1.87 -15.47 -19.83
CA VAL A 320 2.93 -14.83 -20.61
C VAL A 320 2.31 -13.70 -21.44
N LEU A 321 2.87 -12.49 -21.39
CA LEU A 321 2.44 -11.36 -22.21
C LEU A 321 3.16 -11.38 -23.57
N LEU A 322 2.60 -12.13 -24.52
CA LEU A 322 3.14 -12.23 -25.87
C LEU A 322 3.06 -10.87 -26.62
N PRO A 323 4.02 -10.55 -27.50
CA PRO A 323 3.94 -9.40 -28.38
C PRO A 323 2.65 -9.41 -29.21
N ALA A 324 2.05 -8.23 -29.41
CA ALA A 324 0.78 -8.10 -30.12
C ALA A 324 0.84 -8.60 -31.57
N SER A 325 1.99 -8.43 -32.24
CA SER A 325 2.22 -8.96 -33.58
C SER A 325 2.20 -10.48 -33.64
N TRP A 326 2.65 -11.17 -32.59
CA TRP A 326 2.64 -12.63 -32.52
C TRP A 326 1.21 -13.14 -32.33
N ILE A 327 0.45 -12.49 -31.44
CA ILE A 327 -0.96 -12.81 -31.21
C ILE A 327 -1.80 -12.57 -32.48
N ALA A 328 -1.55 -11.46 -33.18
CA ALA A 328 -2.25 -11.14 -34.43
C ALA A 328 -2.01 -12.18 -35.53
N ALA A 329 -0.83 -12.82 -35.54
CA ALA A 329 -0.52 -13.93 -36.44
C ALA A 329 -1.00 -15.30 -35.91
N GLY A 330 -1.67 -15.33 -34.76
CA GLY A 330 -2.30 -16.53 -34.21
C GLY A 330 -1.46 -17.31 -33.20
N VAL A 331 -0.31 -16.79 -32.74
CA VAL A 331 0.44 -17.42 -31.63
C VAL A 331 -0.39 -17.34 -30.36
N THR A 332 -0.58 -18.47 -29.69
CA THR A 332 -1.42 -18.56 -28.48
C THR A 332 -0.60 -18.98 -27.26
N SER A 333 -1.07 -18.60 -26.08
CA SER A 333 -0.51 -19.01 -24.78
C SER A 333 -1.63 -19.41 -23.83
N THR A 334 -1.42 -20.47 -23.05
CA THR A 334 -2.34 -20.80 -21.95
C THR A 334 -2.17 -19.86 -20.76
N THR A 335 -3.11 -19.90 -19.81
CA THR A 335 -3.07 -19.16 -18.55
C THR A 335 -3.24 -20.13 -17.40
N CYS A 336 -2.37 -20.03 -16.39
CA CYS A 336 -2.50 -20.75 -15.14
C CYS A 336 -3.45 -19.99 -14.23
N ALA A 337 -4.70 -20.46 -14.11
CA ALA A 337 -5.71 -19.80 -13.27
C ALA A 337 -5.25 -19.66 -11.81
N VAL A 338 -4.62 -20.69 -11.26
CA VAL A 338 -4.01 -20.68 -9.92
C VAL A 338 -2.71 -21.47 -9.93
N ILE A 339 -1.64 -20.87 -9.43
CA ILE A 339 -0.43 -21.59 -9.01
C ILE A 339 -0.45 -21.66 -7.47
N PRO A 340 -0.56 -22.86 -6.87
CA PRO A 340 -0.57 -23.00 -5.42
C PRO A 340 0.65 -22.35 -4.74
N ALA A 341 0.54 -22.11 -3.44
CA ALA A 341 1.67 -21.70 -2.61
C ALA A 341 2.83 -22.71 -2.74
N ASN A 342 4.04 -22.23 -3.05
CA ASN A 342 5.21 -23.07 -3.38
C ASN A 342 4.95 -24.11 -4.50
N GLY A 343 3.92 -23.89 -5.32
CA GLY A 343 3.53 -24.76 -6.42
C GLY A 343 4.15 -24.36 -7.75
N SER A 344 3.78 -25.07 -8.80
CA SER A 344 4.17 -24.75 -10.17
C SER A 344 3.05 -25.01 -11.17
N CYS A 345 3.20 -24.47 -12.37
CA CYS A 345 2.30 -24.67 -13.50
C CYS A 345 3.09 -24.61 -14.81
N MET A 346 2.56 -25.25 -15.86
CA MET A 346 3.10 -25.14 -17.22
C MET A 346 2.23 -24.18 -18.04
N ILE A 347 2.85 -23.19 -18.67
CA ILE A 347 2.22 -22.36 -19.70
C ILE A 347 2.62 -22.92 -21.06
N ASN A 348 1.66 -23.35 -21.87
CA ASN A 348 1.93 -23.82 -23.23
C ASN A 348 1.80 -22.68 -24.22
N ILE A 349 2.79 -22.52 -25.09
CA ILE A 349 2.80 -21.54 -26.19
C ILE A 349 2.84 -22.29 -27.51
N VAL A 350 1.90 -22.00 -28.41
CA VAL A 350 1.73 -22.71 -29.68
C VAL A 350 1.77 -21.72 -30.84
N SER A 351 2.53 -22.07 -31.88
CA SER A 351 2.50 -21.39 -33.18
C SER A 351 1.66 -22.19 -34.19
N PRO A 352 0.60 -21.60 -34.78
CA PRO A 352 -0.39 -22.34 -35.58
C PRO A 352 0.08 -22.73 -36.99
N GLY A 353 1.17 -22.16 -37.49
CA GLY A 353 1.62 -22.35 -38.87
C GLY A 353 3.13 -22.43 -38.99
N PHE A 354 3.59 -23.13 -40.02
CA PHE A 354 5.03 -23.34 -40.29
C PHE A 354 5.77 -22.01 -40.55
N PHE A 355 5.13 -21.07 -41.23
CA PHE A 355 5.67 -19.72 -41.49
C PHE A 355 5.19 -18.67 -40.47
N THR A 356 4.47 -19.07 -39.42
CA THR A 356 4.08 -18.18 -38.31
C THR A 356 5.24 -18.08 -37.31
N VAL A 357 6.29 -17.39 -37.71
CA VAL A 357 7.54 -17.30 -36.96
C VAL A 357 8.02 -15.85 -36.86
N PHE A 358 8.79 -15.59 -35.83
CA PHE A 358 9.31 -14.26 -35.54
C PHE A 358 10.77 -14.36 -35.09
N VAL A 359 11.50 -13.26 -35.26
CA VAL A 359 12.80 -13.08 -34.62
C VAL A 359 12.64 -13.19 -33.11
N ALA A 360 13.59 -13.83 -32.44
CA ALA A 360 13.51 -14.02 -31.00
C ALA A 360 13.47 -12.68 -30.25
N GLN A 361 12.80 -12.69 -29.11
CA GLN A 361 12.62 -11.48 -28.30
C GLN A 361 12.85 -11.79 -26.81
N GLY A 362 13.70 -10.98 -26.18
CA GLY A 362 13.93 -10.96 -24.74
C GLY A 362 12.93 -10.08 -23.99
N GLY A 363 12.93 -10.17 -22.66
CA GLY A 363 12.15 -9.28 -21.81
C GLY A 363 10.64 -9.56 -21.84
N ILE A 364 10.21 -10.73 -22.34
CA ILE A 364 8.79 -11.10 -22.40
C ILE A 364 8.33 -11.40 -20.97
N VAL A 365 7.35 -10.63 -20.51
CA VAL A 365 6.95 -10.62 -19.10
C VAL A 365 6.00 -11.79 -18.79
N VAL A 366 6.27 -12.50 -17.69
CA VAL A 366 5.36 -13.49 -17.10
C VAL A 366 4.73 -12.89 -15.85
N THR A 367 3.42 -12.65 -15.90
CA THR A 367 2.70 -11.87 -14.88
C THR A 367 1.44 -12.57 -14.38
N GLY A 368 0.85 -12.08 -13.30
CA GLY A 368 -0.41 -12.53 -12.72
C GLY A 368 -1.03 -11.44 -11.85
N ASP A 369 -2.26 -11.65 -11.36
CA ASP A 369 -3.05 -10.59 -10.71
C ASP A 369 -2.43 -10.07 -9.41
N ASN A 370 -1.67 -10.92 -8.71
CA ASN A 370 -1.00 -10.60 -7.47
C ASN A 370 0.53 -10.76 -7.56
N VAL A 371 1.11 -10.67 -8.75
CA VAL A 371 2.56 -10.72 -8.99
C VAL A 371 3.11 -9.29 -9.01
N VAL A 372 4.00 -8.94 -8.08
CA VAL A 372 4.49 -7.54 -7.94
C VAL A 372 5.79 -7.28 -8.68
N LEU A 373 6.60 -8.32 -8.89
CA LEU A 373 7.85 -8.27 -9.66
C LEU A 373 7.81 -9.41 -10.68
N PRO A 374 7.12 -9.22 -11.82
CA PRO A 374 6.98 -10.26 -12.80
C PRO A 374 8.34 -10.55 -13.45
N PRO A 375 8.80 -11.82 -13.49
CA PRO A 375 10.03 -12.16 -14.18
C PRO A 375 9.86 -12.06 -15.70
N SER A 376 10.97 -12.04 -16.42
CA SER A 376 10.98 -12.04 -17.89
C SER A 376 11.68 -13.27 -18.46
N ILE A 377 11.23 -13.70 -19.63
CA ILE A 377 11.80 -14.80 -20.43
C ILE A 377 12.20 -14.28 -21.83
N ALA A 378 13.16 -14.93 -22.47
CA ALA A 378 13.40 -14.78 -23.90
C ALA A 378 12.76 -15.93 -24.69
N LEU A 379 12.04 -15.63 -25.77
CA LEU A 379 11.42 -16.63 -26.62
C LEU A 379 11.99 -16.55 -28.04
N ALA A 380 12.42 -17.68 -28.58
CA ALA A 380 12.83 -17.83 -29.98
C ALA A 380 11.88 -18.78 -30.73
N PHE A 381 11.88 -18.70 -32.05
CA PHE A 381 11.18 -19.66 -32.90
C PHE A 381 12.17 -20.62 -33.54
N SER A 382 11.72 -21.85 -33.82
CA SER A 382 12.48 -22.81 -34.62
C SER A 382 11.66 -23.38 -35.77
N MET A 383 12.30 -23.59 -36.92
CA MET A 383 11.74 -24.29 -38.08
C MET A 383 12.58 -25.53 -38.36
N ASP A 384 11.95 -26.70 -38.40
CA ASP A 384 12.62 -28.01 -38.49
C ASP A 384 13.77 -28.16 -37.48
N GLY A 385 13.58 -27.66 -36.27
CA GLY A 385 14.59 -27.69 -35.20
C GLY A 385 15.70 -26.64 -35.32
N TYR A 386 15.73 -25.81 -36.35
CA TYR A 386 16.72 -24.75 -36.54
C TYR A 386 16.21 -23.40 -36.02
N LEU A 387 17.06 -22.64 -35.33
CA LEU A 387 16.68 -21.39 -34.69
C LEU A 387 16.58 -20.25 -35.71
N VAL A 388 15.46 -19.51 -35.66
CA VAL A 388 15.20 -18.35 -36.52
C VAL A 388 15.97 -17.14 -36.00
N TYR A 389 16.89 -16.61 -36.81
CA TYR A 389 17.62 -15.38 -36.48
C TYR A 389 17.17 -14.17 -37.31
N SER A 390 16.51 -14.37 -38.45
CA SER A 390 15.96 -13.29 -39.28
C SER A 390 14.66 -13.69 -39.96
N VAL A 391 13.74 -12.75 -40.09
CA VAL A 391 12.52 -12.88 -40.90
C VAL A 391 12.40 -11.61 -41.74
N VAL A 392 12.36 -11.77 -43.06
CA VAL A 392 12.27 -10.66 -44.02
C VAL A 392 11.04 -10.87 -44.89
N PHE A 393 10.31 -9.79 -45.17
CA PHE A 393 9.13 -9.80 -46.03
C PHE A 393 9.43 -9.01 -47.31
N PRO A 394 10.05 -9.63 -48.34
CA PRO A 394 10.22 -8.98 -49.65
C PRO A 394 8.88 -8.57 -50.28
N SER A 395 7.80 -9.28 -49.95
CA SER A 395 6.43 -8.90 -50.24
C SER A 395 5.54 -9.24 -49.03
N PRO A 396 4.32 -8.67 -48.93
CA PRO A 396 3.45 -8.86 -47.76
C PRO A 396 3.13 -10.32 -47.40
N ASP A 397 3.16 -11.22 -48.38
CA ASP A 397 2.70 -12.61 -48.23
C ASP A 397 3.82 -13.65 -48.35
N ILE A 398 5.06 -13.24 -48.64
CA ILE A 398 6.19 -14.15 -48.88
C ILE A 398 7.25 -13.88 -47.81
N PRO A 399 7.22 -14.59 -46.67
CA PRO A 399 8.29 -14.51 -45.68
C PRO A 399 9.51 -15.29 -46.18
N LEU A 400 10.68 -14.67 -46.05
CA LEU A 400 11.98 -15.33 -46.06
C LEU A 400 12.43 -15.50 -44.62
N VAL A 401 12.55 -16.75 -44.18
CA VAL A 401 12.96 -17.08 -42.82
C VAL A 401 14.37 -17.64 -42.83
N PHE A 402 15.28 -16.96 -42.14
CA PHE A 402 16.67 -17.36 -42.04
C PHE A 402 16.87 -18.10 -40.72
N VAL A 403 17.41 -19.31 -40.83
CA VAL A 403 17.70 -20.17 -39.68
C VAL A 403 19.18 -20.49 -39.59
N VAL A 404 19.64 -20.72 -38.36
CA VAL A 404 21.00 -21.19 -38.06
C VAL A 404 20.93 -22.62 -37.53
N LYS A 405 21.92 -23.42 -37.91
CA LYS A 405 22.07 -24.78 -37.37
C LYS A 405 22.34 -24.74 -35.86
N ASP A 406 21.85 -25.75 -35.15
CA ASP A 406 22.01 -25.90 -33.69
C ASP A 406 23.36 -26.54 -33.30
N SER A 407 24.09 -27.11 -34.26
CA SER A 407 25.42 -27.68 -34.11
C SER A 407 26.42 -27.14 -35.15
N ASP A 408 27.71 -27.19 -34.83
CA ASP A 408 28.77 -26.83 -35.78
C ASP A 408 28.97 -27.94 -36.81
N GLU A 409 29.22 -27.57 -38.07
CA GLU A 409 29.73 -28.54 -39.05
C GLU A 409 31.17 -28.94 -38.75
N SER A 410 31.93 -28.01 -38.17
CA SER A 410 33.27 -28.24 -37.65
C SER A 410 33.58 -27.22 -36.58
N SER A 411 34.22 -27.63 -35.50
CA SER A 411 34.75 -26.73 -34.47
C SER A 411 36.11 -26.13 -34.83
N SER A 412 36.77 -26.67 -35.87
CA SER A 412 38.13 -26.29 -36.25
C SER A 412 38.36 -26.59 -37.74
N PHE A 413 38.11 -25.59 -38.59
CA PHE A 413 38.27 -25.69 -40.04
C PHE A 413 38.89 -24.44 -40.63
N VAL A 414 39.60 -24.59 -41.74
CA VAL A 414 40.20 -23.46 -42.47
C VAL A 414 39.14 -22.72 -43.28
N TRP A 415 39.29 -21.41 -43.45
CA TRP A 415 38.45 -20.67 -44.38
C TRP A 415 38.68 -21.18 -45.80
N SER A 416 39.95 -21.32 -46.20
CA SER A 416 40.39 -22.06 -47.40
C SER A 416 41.79 -22.63 -47.19
N GLY A 417 42.01 -23.88 -47.63
CA GLY A 417 43.33 -24.52 -47.62
C GLY A 417 44.31 -23.97 -48.67
N PHE A 418 43.81 -23.21 -49.66
CA PHE A 418 44.61 -22.54 -50.67
C PHE A 418 44.06 -21.12 -50.89
N PRO A 419 44.60 -20.11 -50.22
CA PRO A 419 44.03 -18.77 -50.24
C PRO A 419 44.10 -18.15 -51.64
N LEU A 420 42.93 -17.94 -52.25
CA LEU A 420 42.71 -17.13 -53.45
C LEU A 420 41.88 -15.90 -53.08
N ALA A 421 42.10 -14.78 -53.78
CA ALA A 421 41.21 -13.62 -53.68
C ALA A 421 39.98 -13.84 -54.57
N ILE A 422 38.78 -13.66 -54.02
CA ILE A 422 37.53 -13.92 -54.72
C ILE A 422 36.80 -12.60 -54.97
N SER A 423 36.54 -12.32 -56.24
CA SER A 423 35.98 -11.02 -56.63
C SER A 423 34.55 -10.85 -56.15
N GLY A 424 34.29 -9.74 -55.44
CA GLY A 424 32.94 -9.29 -55.10
C GLY A 424 32.35 -9.86 -53.80
N ILE A 425 33.17 -10.46 -52.92
CA ILE A 425 32.71 -11.01 -51.62
C ILE A 425 33.37 -10.33 -50.40
N THR A 426 33.97 -9.16 -50.60
CA THR A 426 34.58 -8.39 -49.50
C THR A 426 33.53 -7.63 -48.69
N GLU A 427 33.85 -7.19 -47.47
CA GLU A 427 32.94 -6.39 -46.65
C GLU A 427 32.54 -5.05 -47.29
N THR A 428 33.29 -4.59 -48.29
CA THR A 428 33.00 -3.36 -49.04
C THR A 428 32.26 -3.60 -50.36
N SER A 429 32.05 -4.86 -50.75
CA SER A 429 31.41 -5.21 -52.03
C SER A 429 29.90 -4.95 -51.98
N THR A 430 29.36 -4.34 -53.04
CA THR A 430 27.92 -4.03 -53.17
C THR A 430 27.36 -4.56 -54.48
N SER A 431 26.12 -5.04 -54.48
CA SER A 431 25.42 -5.52 -55.67
C SER A 431 24.27 -4.57 -56.01
N PRO A 432 24.36 -3.76 -57.10
CA PRO A 432 25.51 -3.54 -58.02
C PRO A 432 26.64 -2.63 -57.44
N PRO A 433 27.87 -2.58 -58.02
CA PRO A 433 28.33 -3.18 -59.28
C PRO A 433 28.98 -4.58 -59.16
N ASP A 434 29.26 -5.05 -57.95
CA ASP A 434 29.78 -6.40 -57.72
C ASP A 434 28.67 -7.45 -57.84
N ASN A 435 29.06 -8.72 -57.80
CA ASN A 435 28.11 -9.84 -57.87
C ASN A 435 27.30 -9.97 -56.58
N CYS A 436 27.93 -9.74 -55.42
CA CYS A 436 27.34 -9.97 -54.10
C CYS A 436 27.42 -8.71 -53.22
N ASN A 437 26.51 -8.61 -52.25
CA ASN A 437 26.68 -7.72 -51.10
C ASN A 437 27.53 -8.43 -50.04
N GLY A 438 28.86 -8.34 -50.16
CA GLY A 438 29.78 -9.24 -49.46
C GLY A 438 29.67 -9.23 -47.93
N ALA A 439 29.25 -8.12 -47.33
CA ALA A 439 29.03 -8.04 -45.89
C ALA A 439 27.73 -8.73 -45.41
N THR A 440 26.71 -8.83 -46.26
CA THR A 440 25.32 -9.17 -45.85
C THR A 440 24.67 -10.31 -46.63
N ASP A 441 25.32 -10.85 -47.67
CA ASP A 441 24.76 -11.89 -48.55
C ASP A 441 25.63 -13.15 -48.52
N GLY A 442 25.50 -13.93 -47.44
CA GLY A 442 26.30 -15.14 -47.24
C GLY A 442 26.03 -16.23 -48.27
N ALA A 443 24.80 -16.26 -48.81
CA ALA A 443 24.40 -17.22 -49.83
C ALA A 443 25.16 -16.95 -51.14
N CYS A 444 25.15 -15.70 -51.62
CA CYS A 444 25.92 -15.30 -52.81
C CYS A 444 27.42 -15.52 -52.57
N ASN A 445 27.97 -15.08 -51.43
CA ASN A 445 29.39 -15.28 -51.13
C ASN A 445 29.78 -16.76 -51.17
N SER A 446 29.02 -17.62 -50.50
CA SER A 446 29.29 -19.05 -50.43
C SER A 446 29.22 -19.72 -51.80
N ALA A 447 28.28 -19.30 -52.65
CA ALA A 447 28.21 -19.75 -54.04
C ALA A 447 29.47 -19.37 -54.83
N ARG A 448 29.94 -18.12 -54.73
CA ARG A 448 31.19 -17.68 -55.39
C ARG A 448 32.42 -18.41 -54.86
N ILE A 449 32.49 -18.68 -53.56
CA ILE A 449 33.56 -19.48 -52.96
C ILE A 449 33.55 -20.90 -53.53
N PHE A 450 32.38 -21.55 -53.55
CA PHE A 450 32.23 -22.90 -54.10
C PHE A 450 32.60 -22.97 -55.58
N GLU A 451 32.12 -22.03 -56.39
CA GLU A 451 32.46 -21.90 -57.82
C GLU A 451 33.96 -21.72 -58.05
N THR A 452 34.63 -20.90 -57.23
CA THR A 452 36.07 -20.61 -57.40
C THR A 452 36.95 -21.81 -57.10
N TYR A 453 36.58 -22.63 -56.10
CA TYR A 453 37.36 -23.80 -55.69
C TYR A 453 36.90 -25.11 -56.34
N GLU A 454 35.80 -25.10 -57.10
CA GLU A 454 35.15 -26.27 -57.74
C GLU A 454 34.95 -27.47 -56.78
N GLY A 455 34.80 -27.20 -55.48
CA GLY A 455 34.72 -28.23 -54.44
C GLY A 455 35.99 -29.09 -54.25
N MET A 456 37.10 -28.79 -54.93
CA MET A 456 38.33 -29.60 -54.88
C MET A 456 39.25 -29.26 -53.71
N ILE A 457 39.16 -28.04 -53.18
CA ILE A 457 39.99 -27.57 -52.07
C ILE A 457 39.13 -27.42 -50.81
N PRO A 458 39.54 -28.00 -49.66
CA PRO A 458 38.82 -27.82 -48.40
C PRO A 458 38.65 -26.33 -48.05
N ASN A 459 37.40 -25.87 -47.95
CA ASN A 459 37.05 -24.51 -47.57
C ASN A 459 35.73 -24.50 -46.76
N ALA A 460 35.59 -23.54 -45.85
CA ALA A 460 34.48 -23.50 -44.90
C ALA A 460 33.10 -23.39 -45.59
N ALA A 461 33.00 -22.68 -46.71
CA ALA A 461 31.75 -22.54 -47.45
C ALA A 461 31.28 -23.84 -48.10
N THR A 462 32.23 -24.66 -48.57
CA THR A 462 31.93 -25.97 -49.18
C THR A 462 31.36 -26.96 -48.18
N LEU A 463 31.77 -26.91 -46.90
CA LEU A 463 31.15 -27.72 -45.84
C LEU A 463 29.65 -27.45 -45.73
N CYS A 464 29.25 -26.18 -45.75
CA CYS A 464 27.84 -25.82 -45.74
C CYS A 464 27.15 -26.20 -47.06
N HIS A 465 27.77 -25.89 -48.19
CA HIS A 465 27.18 -26.11 -49.52
C HIS A 465 26.84 -27.59 -49.79
N GLN A 466 27.67 -28.52 -49.30
CA GLN A 466 27.52 -29.95 -49.53
C GLN A 466 26.50 -30.65 -48.62
N ILE A 467 25.81 -29.92 -47.74
CA ILE A 467 24.74 -30.49 -46.92
C ILE A 467 23.55 -30.82 -47.84
N GLY A 468 23.37 -32.12 -48.13
CA GLY A 468 22.27 -32.63 -48.95
C GLY A 468 21.13 -33.27 -48.16
N MET A 469 21.25 -33.35 -46.83
CA MET A 469 20.22 -33.90 -45.96
C MET A 469 20.24 -33.19 -44.61
N ASP A 470 19.06 -32.85 -44.10
CA ASP A 470 18.90 -32.18 -42.81
C ASP A 470 17.55 -32.57 -42.14
N ASN A 471 17.13 -31.85 -41.09
CA ASN A 471 15.91 -32.16 -40.35
C ASN A 471 14.62 -32.05 -41.18
N SER A 472 14.67 -31.36 -42.33
CA SER A 472 13.56 -31.26 -43.30
C SER A 472 13.58 -32.37 -44.36
N GLY A 473 14.61 -33.24 -44.36
CA GLY A 473 14.78 -34.34 -45.31
C GLY A 473 15.91 -34.09 -46.31
N GLU A 474 15.78 -34.66 -47.51
CA GLU A 474 16.72 -34.45 -48.61
C GLU A 474 16.53 -33.06 -49.22
N ILE A 475 17.64 -32.34 -49.39
CA ILE A 475 17.63 -30.95 -49.87
C ILE A 475 18.71 -30.76 -50.96
N PRO A 476 18.52 -29.81 -51.89
CA PRO A 476 19.55 -29.49 -52.87
C PRO A 476 20.84 -28.96 -52.23
N PHE A 477 21.99 -29.31 -52.81
CA PHE A 477 23.26 -28.66 -52.45
C PHE A 477 23.18 -27.15 -52.69
N GLY A 478 23.84 -26.40 -51.81
CA GLY A 478 23.77 -24.93 -51.75
C GLY A 478 22.56 -24.38 -51.00
N THR A 479 21.65 -25.23 -50.49
CA THR A 479 20.58 -24.79 -49.58
C THR A 479 21.16 -24.21 -48.30
N TRP A 480 22.19 -24.86 -47.73
CA TRP A 480 22.96 -24.33 -46.62
C TRP A 480 24.18 -23.57 -47.12
N TYR A 481 24.49 -22.48 -46.44
CA TYR A 481 25.62 -21.62 -46.79
C TYR A 481 26.33 -21.10 -45.54
N LEU A 482 27.56 -20.62 -45.73
CA LEU A 482 28.34 -19.97 -44.68
C LEU A 482 27.86 -18.51 -44.56
N PRO A 483 27.38 -18.07 -43.38
CA PRO A 483 26.83 -16.73 -43.20
C PRO A 483 27.88 -15.66 -43.49
N ALA A 484 27.46 -14.55 -44.07
CA ALA A 484 28.28 -13.35 -44.19
C ALA A 484 28.53 -12.75 -42.79
N ILE A 485 29.56 -11.90 -42.70
CA ILE A 485 30.00 -11.37 -41.40
C ILE A 485 28.88 -10.62 -40.66
N CYS A 486 28.00 -9.93 -41.39
CA CYS A 486 26.87 -9.21 -40.77
C CYS A 486 25.65 -10.09 -40.51
N GLU A 487 25.56 -11.31 -41.06
CA GLU A 487 24.56 -12.30 -40.66
C GLU A 487 24.99 -13.00 -39.36
N LEU A 488 26.30 -13.19 -39.13
CA LEU A 488 26.83 -13.70 -37.87
C LEU A 488 26.65 -12.71 -36.71
N GLY A 489 27.04 -11.46 -36.90
CA GLY A 489 27.03 -10.48 -35.82
C GLY A 489 27.39 -9.07 -36.23
N ILE A 490 27.53 -8.21 -35.23
CA ILE A 490 27.97 -6.81 -35.39
C ILE A 490 29.23 -6.54 -34.58
N PHE A 491 29.98 -5.52 -34.97
CA PHE A 491 31.15 -5.07 -34.23
C PHE A 491 30.75 -4.44 -32.88
N ASN A 492 31.41 -4.88 -31.80
CA ASN A 492 31.28 -4.26 -30.48
C ASN A 492 32.60 -3.62 -30.08
N SER A 493 32.64 -2.28 -30.08
CA SER A 493 33.84 -1.52 -29.70
C SER A 493 34.38 -1.82 -28.29
N GLY A 494 33.53 -2.29 -27.37
CA GLY A 494 33.92 -2.64 -26.01
C GLY A 494 34.69 -3.96 -25.87
N ALA A 495 34.67 -4.81 -26.91
CA ALA A 495 35.34 -6.12 -26.92
C ALA A 495 36.65 -6.14 -27.72
N GLY A 496 37.04 -5.00 -28.34
CA GLY A 496 38.13 -4.95 -29.31
C GLY A 496 37.72 -5.48 -30.69
N GLY A 497 38.66 -5.57 -31.63
CA GLY A 497 38.41 -6.08 -32.99
C GLY A 497 38.30 -5.00 -34.07
N THR A 498 37.76 -5.37 -35.23
CA THR A 498 37.58 -4.51 -36.41
C THR A 498 36.13 -4.52 -36.87
N SER A 499 35.66 -3.42 -37.47
CA SER A 499 34.28 -3.29 -37.96
C SER A 499 34.18 -3.66 -39.43
N ALA A 500 33.30 -4.61 -39.77
CA ALA A 500 32.90 -4.87 -41.15
C ALA A 500 31.86 -3.86 -41.68
N ASN A 501 31.52 -2.84 -40.89
CA ASN A 501 30.56 -1.78 -41.22
C ASN A 501 29.17 -2.29 -41.58
N CYS A 502 28.69 -3.27 -40.81
CA CYS A 502 27.35 -3.81 -40.96
C CYS A 502 26.28 -2.71 -40.88
N PRO A 503 25.28 -2.73 -41.79
CA PRO A 503 24.20 -1.77 -41.73
C PRO A 503 23.48 -1.79 -40.38
N ALA A 504 22.99 -0.63 -39.95
CA ALA A 504 22.22 -0.55 -38.72
C ALA A 504 20.95 -1.41 -38.83
N ASN A 505 20.60 -2.07 -37.74
CA ASN A 505 19.43 -2.97 -37.64
C ASN A 505 19.48 -4.20 -38.57
N THR A 506 20.63 -4.57 -39.14
CA THR A 506 20.78 -5.85 -39.83
C THR A 506 20.52 -7.01 -38.84
N PRO A 507 19.50 -7.84 -39.09
CA PRO A 507 19.25 -9.03 -38.27
C PRO A 507 20.44 -9.98 -38.33
N ASN A 508 20.86 -10.50 -37.18
CA ASN A 508 22.06 -11.33 -37.08
C ASN A 508 21.99 -12.29 -35.89
N ILE A 509 22.78 -13.35 -35.93
CA ILE A 509 22.78 -14.42 -34.91
C ILE A 509 23.18 -13.87 -33.52
N VAL A 510 24.15 -12.96 -33.44
CA VAL A 510 24.57 -12.37 -32.16
C VAL A 510 23.42 -11.67 -31.45
N THR A 511 22.78 -10.70 -32.10
CA THR A 511 21.77 -9.84 -31.47
C THR A 511 20.49 -10.62 -31.22
N ASN A 512 20.07 -11.43 -32.19
CA ASN A 512 18.75 -12.05 -32.17
C ASN A 512 18.74 -13.40 -31.47
N LEU A 513 19.87 -14.06 -31.23
CA LEU A 513 19.91 -15.35 -30.55
C LEU A 513 20.91 -15.35 -29.40
N TYR A 514 22.20 -15.14 -29.69
CA TYR A 514 23.28 -15.31 -28.72
C TYR A 514 23.13 -14.40 -27.49
N SER A 515 22.87 -13.12 -27.71
CA SER A 515 22.73 -12.11 -26.65
C SER A 515 21.49 -12.34 -25.77
N LEU A 516 20.53 -13.14 -26.25
CA LEU A 516 19.33 -13.56 -25.52
C LEU A 516 19.53 -14.91 -24.80
N GLY A 517 20.74 -15.46 -24.83
CA GLY A 517 21.12 -16.71 -24.17
C GLY A 517 20.80 -17.97 -24.97
N PHE A 518 20.41 -17.84 -26.24
CA PHE A 518 20.35 -18.97 -27.16
C PHE A 518 21.75 -19.27 -27.72
N LEU A 519 22.01 -20.49 -28.17
CA LEU A 519 23.31 -20.89 -28.73
C LEU A 519 24.54 -20.61 -27.81
N PRO A 520 24.48 -20.87 -26.49
CA PRO A 520 25.59 -20.57 -25.59
C PRO A 520 26.88 -21.32 -25.96
N GLU A 521 26.78 -22.43 -26.68
CA GLU A 521 27.90 -23.23 -27.16
C GLU A 521 28.81 -22.50 -28.16
N LEU A 522 28.34 -21.44 -28.82
CA LEU A 522 29.19 -20.61 -29.69
C LEU A 522 30.37 -20.01 -28.91
N SER A 523 30.21 -19.76 -27.61
CA SER A 523 31.28 -19.26 -26.75
C SER A 523 32.43 -20.27 -26.53
N LEU A 524 32.17 -21.56 -26.76
CA LEU A 524 33.14 -22.63 -26.49
C LEU A 524 34.23 -22.69 -27.57
N ASN A 525 33.84 -22.54 -28.85
CA ASN A 525 34.80 -22.44 -29.94
C ASN A 525 35.38 -21.04 -30.07
N GLY A 526 34.67 -20.03 -29.54
CA GLY A 526 35.09 -18.64 -29.55
C GLY A 526 34.93 -18.02 -30.92
N ARG A 527 35.63 -18.50 -31.96
CA ARG A 527 35.68 -17.86 -33.28
C ARG A 527 34.99 -18.70 -34.35
N TYR A 528 34.27 -18.01 -35.22
CA TYR A 528 33.52 -18.60 -36.32
C TYR A 528 33.81 -17.89 -37.63
N TRP A 529 34.09 -18.67 -38.67
CA TRP A 529 34.28 -18.14 -40.00
C TRP A 529 33.00 -17.56 -40.57
N SER A 530 33.12 -16.42 -41.26
CA SER A 530 32.11 -15.92 -42.18
C SER A 530 32.51 -16.19 -43.63
N SER A 531 31.58 -16.04 -44.56
CA SER A 531 31.86 -16.09 -46.00
C SER A 531 32.46 -14.80 -46.57
N THR A 532 32.67 -13.77 -45.75
CA THR A 532 33.17 -12.46 -46.19
C THR A 532 34.70 -12.41 -46.20
N GLU A 533 35.29 -12.03 -47.33
CA GLU A 533 36.74 -11.75 -47.43
C GLU A 533 37.08 -10.36 -46.89
N SER A 534 38.33 -10.16 -46.43
CA SER A 534 38.78 -8.83 -46.03
C SER A 534 39.17 -7.98 -47.23
N SER A 535 38.62 -6.78 -47.36
CA SER A 535 39.01 -5.82 -48.41
C SER A 535 40.46 -5.32 -48.25
N ALA A 536 40.99 -5.35 -47.02
CA ALA A 536 42.35 -4.91 -46.72
C ALA A 536 43.44 -5.89 -47.21
N ASP A 537 43.14 -7.19 -47.24
CA ASP A 537 44.00 -8.24 -47.80
C ASP A 537 43.12 -9.44 -48.20
N SER A 538 42.49 -9.33 -49.36
CA SER A 538 41.54 -10.33 -49.85
C SER A 538 42.22 -11.63 -50.25
N LEU A 539 43.55 -11.62 -50.50
CA LEU A 539 44.28 -12.84 -50.78
C LEU A 539 44.39 -13.68 -49.52
N ASN A 540 44.87 -13.10 -48.41
CA ASN A 540 45.23 -13.88 -47.23
C ASN A 540 44.19 -13.87 -46.11
N ASN A 541 43.34 -12.85 -46.00
CA ASN A 541 42.50 -12.67 -44.82
C ASN A 541 41.00 -12.82 -45.11
N ALA A 542 40.27 -13.34 -44.13
CA ALA A 542 38.82 -13.42 -44.12
C ALA A 542 38.26 -12.95 -42.77
N TRP A 543 36.98 -12.63 -42.75
CA TRP A 543 36.28 -12.17 -41.55
C TRP A 543 35.80 -13.34 -40.70
N PHE A 544 35.90 -13.16 -39.38
CA PHE A 544 35.32 -14.04 -38.38
C PHE A 544 34.52 -13.26 -37.35
N GLN A 545 33.57 -13.94 -36.72
CA GLN A 545 32.86 -13.46 -35.53
C GLN A 545 33.39 -14.23 -34.31
N GLU A 546 33.79 -13.51 -33.26
CA GLU A 546 34.18 -14.05 -31.96
C GLU A 546 33.05 -13.88 -30.94
N PHE A 547 32.76 -14.94 -30.19
CA PHE A 547 31.73 -15.06 -29.17
C PHE A 547 32.40 -15.30 -27.81
N PHE A 548 32.09 -14.46 -26.83
CA PHE A 548 32.63 -14.55 -25.48
C PHE A 548 31.57 -15.03 -24.50
N ALA A 549 31.95 -15.88 -23.55
CA ALA A 549 31.02 -16.50 -22.58
C ALA A 549 30.18 -15.51 -21.74
N ASN A 550 30.52 -14.22 -21.72
CA ASN A 550 29.75 -13.17 -21.06
C ASN A 550 28.60 -12.59 -21.93
N GLY A 551 28.27 -13.23 -23.06
CA GLY A 551 27.22 -12.78 -23.99
C GLY A 551 27.66 -11.64 -24.91
N VAL A 552 28.93 -11.23 -24.87
CA VAL A 552 29.51 -10.25 -25.79
C VAL A 552 30.08 -10.96 -27.01
N SER A 553 30.17 -10.27 -28.13
CA SER A 553 30.82 -10.76 -29.34
C SER A 553 31.55 -9.62 -30.06
N THR A 554 32.49 -9.94 -30.94
CA THR A 554 33.13 -8.95 -31.83
C THR A 554 33.55 -9.53 -33.17
N GLN A 555 33.83 -8.65 -34.12
CA GLN A 555 34.29 -8.99 -35.46
C GLN A 555 35.81 -8.82 -35.56
N GLY A 556 36.43 -9.62 -36.42
CA GLY A 556 37.86 -9.51 -36.72
C GLY A 556 38.20 -10.08 -38.08
N THR A 557 39.42 -9.79 -38.55
CA THR A 557 40.00 -10.40 -39.74
C THR A 557 41.26 -11.17 -39.37
N ILE A 558 41.50 -12.30 -40.05
CA ILE A 558 42.73 -13.07 -39.88
C ILE A 558 42.97 -13.99 -41.08
N ASN A 559 44.14 -14.62 -41.11
CA ASN A 559 44.58 -15.48 -42.20
C ASN A 559 43.61 -16.65 -42.44
N LYS A 560 43.24 -16.88 -43.70
CA LYS A 560 42.33 -17.92 -44.19
C LYS A 560 42.77 -19.35 -43.82
N ILE A 561 44.06 -19.58 -43.57
CA ILE A 561 44.59 -20.90 -43.19
C ILE A 561 44.41 -21.21 -41.70
N ASN A 562 43.97 -20.25 -40.89
CA ASN A 562 43.67 -20.51 -39.48
C ASN A 562 42.43 -21.40 -39.34
N THR A 563 42.34 -22.15 -38.25
CA THR A 563 41.23 -23.06 -38.01
C THR A 563 40.24 -22.52 -36.99
N TYR A 564 38.97 -22.36 -37.37
CA TYR A 564 37.87 -21.88 -36.52
C TYR A 564 36.59 -22.66 -36.74
N GLY A 565 35.58 -22.37 -35.92
CA GLY A 565 34.25 -22.97 -36.06
C GLY A 565 33.58 -22.61 -37.39
N VAL A 566 32.78 -23.53 -37.90
CA VAL A 566 31.93 -23.38 -39.09
C VAL A 566 30.50 -23.66 -38.67
N ARG A 567 29.66 -22.64 -38.77
CA ARG A 567 28.22 -22.73 -38.49
C ARG A 567 27.46 -22.29 -39.73
N CYS A 568 26.59 -23.15 -40.23
CA CYS A 568 25.83 -22.90 -41.44
C CYS A 568 24.47 -22.28 -41.15
N VAL A 569 23.98 -21.53 -42.12
CA VAL A 569 22.64 -20.94 -42.14
C VAL A 569 21.92 -21.35 -43.44
N ARG A 570 20.59 -21.27 -43.44
CA ARG A 570 19.78 -21.41 -44.66
C ARG A 570 18.54 -20.54 -44.62
N VAL A 571 17.85 -20.46 -45.75
CA VAL A 571 16.60 -19.71 -45.92
C VAL A 571 15.45 -20.66 -46.24
N PHE A 572 14.33 -20.50 -45.55
CA PHE A 572 13.03 -21.03 -45.96
C PHE A 572 12.23 -19.93 -46.67
N ALA A 573 11.57 -20.30 -47.75
CA ALA A 573 10.65 -19.42 -48.48
C ALA A 573 9.34 -20.17 -48.74
N THR A 574 8.21 -19.46 -48.74
CA THR A 574 6.96 -20.00 -49.25
C THR A 574 7.08 -20.17 -50.77
N SER A 575 6.80 -21.38 -51.26
CA SER A 575 6.76 -21.71 -52.69
C SER A 575 5.69 -20.95 -53.47
#